data_AF-A0A4Y1ZWZ0-F1
#
_entry.id   AF-A0A4Y1ZWZ0-F1
#
_cell.length_a   1.000
_cell.length_b   1.000
_cell.length_c   1.000
_cell.angle_alpha   90.00
_cell.angle_beta   90.00
_cell.angle_gamma   90.00
#
_symmetry.space_group_name_H-M   'P 1'
#
loop_
_entity.id
_entity.type
_entity.pdbx_description
1 polymer ?
#
loop_
_entity_poly.entity_id
_entity_poly.type
_entity_poly.pdbx_seq_one_letter_code
_entity_poly.pdbx_strand_id
1 'polypeptide(L)'
;MPALTSIGRIKADIEVDNVKAKNVSIYVVPDDAQSFDLIIGRTWLDLPHIAYTKMGKRVHIGYREDELFRNFPIDEKVNRVCLETSQLENESLQIKDSLPSRR
;
A
#
# COMPACT_ATOMS: atom_id res chain seq x y z
N MET A 1 1.64 -12.39 0.30
CA MET A 1 2.39 -12.06 -0.93
C MET A 1 1.39 -11.78 -2.04
N PRO A 2 1.53 -10.74 -2.89
CA PRO A 2 0.77 -10.70 -4.14
C PRO A 2 1.01 -12.02 -4.86
N ALA A 3 -0.08 -12.60 -5.34
CA ALA A 3 -0.19 -13.98 -5.78
C ALA A 3 0.95 -14.42 -6.71
N LEU A 4 1.27 -15.70 -6.60
CA LEU A 4 2.40 -16.47 -7.12
C LEU A 4 2.77 -16.28 -8.63
N THR A 5 2.04 -15.46 -9.37
CA THR A 5 2.12 -15.34 -10.83
C THR A 5 1.76 -13.93 -11.30
N SER A 6 2.77 -13.10 -11.56
CA SER A 6 2.59 -11.90 -12.39
C SER A 6 2.57 -12.29 -13.88
N ILE A 7 1.62 -11.77 -14.66
CA ILE A 7 1.56 -11.93 -16.11
C ILE A 7 2.71 -11.15 -16.78
N GLY A 8 3.10 -10.01 -16.20
CA GLY A 8 4.16 -9.18 -16.73
C GLY A 8 4.84 -8.35 -15.66
N ARG A 9 6.06 -7.91 -15.96
CA ARG A 9 6.82 -6.96 -15.16
C ARG A 9 7.39 -5.87 -16.05
N ILE A 10 7.07 -4.62 -15.74
CA ILE A 10 7.62 -3.45 -16.42
C ILE A 10 8.36 -2.56 -15.43
N LYS A 11 9.27 -1.71 -15.94
CA LYS A 11 9.90 -0.65 -15.14
C LYS A 11 9.40 0.69 -15.64
N ALA A 12 8.95 1.53 -14.72
CA ALA A 12 8.45 2.85 -15.04
C ALA A 12 8.72 3.83 -13.89
N ASP A 13 8.67 5.11 -14.21
CA ASP A 13 8.63 6.17 -13.21
C ASP A 13 7.18 6.36 -12.77
N ILE A 14 6.95 6.38 -11.45
CA ILE A 14 5.61 6.46 -10.85
C ILE A 14 5.56 7.67 -9.94
N GLU A 15 4.51 8.48 -10.08
CA GLU A 15 4.22 9.62 -9.24
C GLU A 15 2.91 9.41 -8.47
N VAL A 16 2.94 9.61 -7.16
CA VAL A 16 1.77 9.51 -6.26
C VAL A 16 1.84 10.69 -5.30
N ASP A 17 0.74 11.44 -5.16
CA ASP A 17 0.68 12.66 -4.34
C ASP A 17 1.83 13.66 -4.64
N ASN A 18 2.23 13.78 -5.91
CA ASN A 18 3.36 14.61 -6.37
C ASN A 18 4.76 14.13 -5.92
N VAL A 19 4.85 12.93 -5.35
CA VAL A 19 6.11 12.28 -5.00
C VAL A 19 6.50 11.33 -6.11
N LYS A 20 7.70 11.52 -6.66
CA LYS A 20 8.21 10.72 -7.77
C LYS A 20 9.14 9.62 -7.27
N ALA A 21 8.94 8.42 -7.80
CA ALA A 21 9.91 7.33 -7.73
C ALA A 21 10.28 6.90 -9.15
N LYS A 22 11.58 6.70 -9.37
CA LYS A 22 12.09 6.31 -10.68
C LYS A 22 12.35 4.81 -10.75
N ASN A 23 12.21 4.24 -11.94
CA ASN A 23 12.62 2.87 -12.24
C ASN A 23 11.98 1.80 -11.34
N VAL A 24 10.70 1.99 -10.99
CA VAL A 24 9.94 1.10 -10.09
C VAL A 24 9.44 -0.11 -10.89
N SER A 25 9.55 -1.30 -10.31
CA SER A 25 8.98 -2.51 -10.89
C SER A 25 7.47 -2.56 -10.68
N ILE A 26 6.71 -2.52 -11.77
CA ILE A 26 5.26 -2.73 -11.76
C ILE A 26 5.00 -4.16 -12.20
N TYR A 27 4.18 -4.88 -11.43
CA TYR A 27 3.75 -6.24 -11.73
C TYR A 27 2.30 -6.21 -12.21
N VAL A 28 2.06 -6.75 -13.39
CA VAL A 28 0.71 -6.96 -13.91
C VAL A 28 0.24 -8.31 -13.42
N VAL A 29 -0.88 -8.34 -12.69
CA VAL A 29 -1.51 -9.56 -12.18
C VAL A 29 -2.85 -9.79 -12.90
N PRO A 30 -3.33 -11.03 -12.98
CA PRO A 30 -4.68 -11.30 -13.49
C PRO A 30 -5.76 -10.54 -12.69
N ASP A 31 -6.86 -10.18 -13.34
CA ASP A 31 -7.94 -9.40 -12.73
C ASP A 31 -8.60 -10.09 -11.53
N ASP A 32 -8.59 -11.43 -11.50
CA ASP A 32 -9.13 -12.23 -10.40
C ASP A 32 -8.15 -12.40 -9.22
N ALA A 33 -6.90 -11.93 -9.36
CA ALA A 33 -5.89 -12.08 -8.33
C ALA A 33 -5.98 -11.04 -7.20
N GLN A 34 -6.60 -9.89 -7.46
CA GLN A 34 -6.71 -8.79 -6.50
C GLN A 34 -8.06 -8.07 -6.66
N SER A 35 -8.67 -7.68 -5.55
CA SER A 35 -9.93 -6.92 -5.54
C SER A 35 -9.75 -5.41 -5.80
N PHE A 36 -8.49 -4.96 -5.92
CA PHE A 36 -8.13 -3.56 -6.10
C PHE A 36 -7.38 -3.41 -7.41
N ASP A 37 -7.63 -2.30 -8.11
CA ASP A 37 -7.02 -2.04 -9.43
C ASP A 37 -5.50 -1.83 -9.34
N LEU A 38 -5.02 -1.27 -8.24
CA LEU A 38 -3.60 -0.97 -8.02
C LEU A 38 -3.23 -1.05 -6.54
N ILE A 39 -2.12 -1.73 -6.26
CA ILE A 39 -1.51 -1.78 -4.93
C ILE A 39 -0.10 -1.19 -5.01
N ILE A 40 0.17 -0.18 -4.20
CA ILE A 40 1.52 0.36 -4.02
C ILE A 40 2.23 -0.47 -2.96
N GLY A 41 3.26 -1.19 -3.38
CA GLY A 41 4.07 -2.00 -2.49
C GLY A 41 5.15 -1.22 -1.74
N ARG A 42 5.77 -1.91 -0.78
CA ARG A 42 6.92 -1.43 0.00
C ARG A 42 8.13 -1.00 -0.85
N THR A 43 8.35 -1.61 -2.01
CA THR A 43 9.45 -1.21 -2.91
C THR A 43 9.35 0.26 -3.34
N TRP A 44 8.14 0.81 -3.38
CA TRP A 44 7.90 2.23 -3.63
C TRP A 44 7.83 3.01 -2.29
N LEU A 45 7.03 2.54 -1.33
CA LEU A 45 6.80 3.25 -0.06
C LEU A 45 8.03 3.39 0.84
N ASP A 46 8.95 2.43 0.79
CA ASP A 46 10.15 2.38 1.65
C ASP A 46 11.35 3.11 1.03
N LEU A 47 11.15 3.82 -0.09
CA LEU A 47 12.21 4.64 -0.68
C LEU A 47 12.63 5.74 0.31
N PRO A 48 13.93 6.04 0.46
CA PRO A 48 14.43 6.90 1.55
C PRO A 48 13.83 8.30 1.59
N HIS A 49 13.47 8.85 0.43
CA HIS A 49 12.92 10.20 0.28
C HIS A 49 11.39 10.25 0.40
N ILE A 50 10.72 9.10 0.52
CA ILE A 50 9.26 9.00 0.62
C ILE A 50 8.87 8.84 2.08
N ALA A 51 7.85 9.59 2.49
CA ALA A 51 7.18 9.43 3.76
C ALA A 51 5.68 9.35 3.54
N TYR A 52 4.99 8.66 4.44
CA TYR A 52 3.54 8.58 4.42
C TYR A 52 2.99 8.65 5.83
N THR A 53 1.78 9.17 5.95
CA THR A 53 1.06 9.27 7.22
C THR A 53 -0.40 8.93 6.99
N LYS A 54 -1.01 8.21 7.93
CA LYS A 54 -2.45 7.94 7.90
C LYS A 54 -3.14 8.97 8.78
N MET A 55 -3.96 9.83 8.17
CA MET A 55 -4.84 10.76 8.87
C MET A 55 -6.30 10.34 8.69
N GLY A 56 -6.91 9.83 9.76
CA GLY A 56 -8.26 9.29 9.73
C GLY A 56 -8.38 8.13 8.74
N LYS A 57 -9.19 8.30 7.69
CA LYS A 57 -9.40 7.31 6.61
C LYS A 57 -8.52 7.52 5.38
N ARG A 58 -7.66 8.54 5.37
CA ARG A 58 -6.81 8.90 4.22
C ARG A 58 -5.35 8.64 4.55
N VAL A 59 -4.59 8.19 3.56
CA VAL A 59 -3.13 8.15 3.60
C VAL A 59 -2.64 9.34 2.79
N HIS A 60 -1.73 10.12 3.35
CA HIS A 60 -1.04 11.20 2.66
C HIS A 60 0.39 10.77 2.44
N ILE A 61 0.87 10.93 1.21
CA ILE A 61 2.24 10.65 0.83
C ILE A 61 2.93 11.98 0.51
N GLY A 62 4.19 12.11 0.88
CA GLY A 62 4.98 13.31 0.58
C GLY A 62 6.47 13.03 0.64
N TYR A 63 7.28 14.04 0.37
CA TYR A 63 8.70 13.90 0.59
C TYR A 63 8.94 13.88 2.09
N ARG A 64 9.84 12.98 2.53
CA ARG A 64 10.29 12.92 3.93
C ARG A 64 10.85 14.26 4.41
N GLU A 65 11.28 15.09 3.47
CA GLU A 65 11.86 16.40 3.72
C GLU A 65 10.85 17.53 3.92
N ASP A 66 9.59 17.33 3.50
CA ASP A 66 8.57 18.37 3.64
C ASP A 66 8.25 18.58 5.11
N GLU A 67 8.00 19.84 5.50
CA GLU A 67 7.75 20.21 6.91
C GLU A 67 6.66 19.38 7.57
N LEU A 68 5.61 19.04 6.80
CA LEU A 68 4.52 18.18 7.25
C LEU A 68 5.03 16.84 7.77
N PHE A 69 6.02 16.22 7.11
CA PHE A 69 6.55 14.90 7.46
C PHE A 69 7.76 14.95 8.40
N ARG A 70 8.55 16.03 8.34
CA ARG A 70 9.66 16.27 9.28
C ARG A 70 9.17 16.59 10.69
N ASN A 71 8.11 17.38 10.79
CA ASN A 71 7.64 17.94 12.06
C ASN A 71 6.44 17.19 12.65
N PHE A 72 6.14 15.96 12.21
CA PHE A 72 5.13 15.16 12.92
C PHE A 72 5.60 14.98 14.37
N PRO A 73 4.88 15.51 15.37
CA PRO A 73 5.19 15.23 16.75
C PRO A 73 4.89 13.76 16.96
N ILE A 74 5.93 12.92 16.88
CA ILE A 74 5.86 11.56 17.37
C ILE A 74 5.89 11.73 18.88
N ASP A 75 4.71 11.81 19.49
CA ASP A 75 4.58 11.75 20.94
C ASP A 75 5.42 10.56 21.44
N GLU A 76 6.23 10.75 22.48
CA GLU A 76 7.17 9.72 22.94
C GLU A 76 6.44 8.43 23.38
N LYS A 77 5.13 8.55 23.62
CA LYS A 77 4.16 7.48 23.88
C LYS A 77 3.45 6.95 22.62
N VAL A 78 4.02 7.12 21.42
CA VAL A 78 3.52 6.40 20.23
C VAL A 78 4.03 4.97 20.28
N ASN A 79 3.10 4.01 20.34
CA ASN A 79 3.41 2.59 20.23
C ASN A 79 3.96 2.31 18.82
N ARG A 80 5.28 2.31 18.66
CA ARG A 80 5.95 1.97 17.40
C ARG A 80 5.79 0.49 17.13
N VAL A 81 4.69 0.13 16.48
CA VAL A 81 4.46 -1.22 16.00
C VAL A 81 5.09 -1.32 14.63
N CYS A 82 6.11 -2.17 14.50
CA CYS A 82 6.55 -2.60 13.17
C CYS A 82 5.37 -3.36 12.56
N LEU A 83 4.85 -2.88 11.43
CA LEU A 83 3.87 -3.62 10.65
C LEU A 83 4.62 -4.76 9.92
N GLU A 84 5.13 -5.72 10.70
CA GLU A 84 5.62 -6.97 10.15
C GLU A 84 4.42 -7.77 9.66
N THR A 85 4.57 -8.39 8.50
CA THR A 85 3.62 -9.38 8.04
C THR A 85 3.68 -10.54 9.03
N SER A 86 2.76 -10.59 9.99
CA SER A 86 2.34 -11.86 10.55
C SER A 86 1.98 -12.73 9.35
N GLN A 87 2.52 -13.94 9.29
CA GLN A 87 1.96 -14.93 8.38
C GLN A 87 0.48 -15.02 8.76
N LEU A 88 -0.38 -14.52 7.89
CA LEU A 88 -1.81 -14.63 8.05
C LEU A 88 -2.15 -16.09 7.74
N GLU A 89 -1.86 -16.97 8.69
CA GLU A 89 -2.46 -18.28 8.76
C GLU A 89 -3.92 -18.05 9.19
N ASN A 90 -4.80 -18.07 8.19
CA ASN A 90 -6.22 -18.39 8.33
C ASN A 90 -7.01 -17.61 9.39
N GLU A 91 -7.32 -16.34 9.13
CA GLU A 91 -8.60 -15.79 9.56
C GLU A 91 -9.50 -15.63 8.34
N SER A 92 -10.40 -16.61 8.20
CA SER A 92 -11.47 -16.61 7.21
C SER A 92 -12.34 -15.38 7.40
N LEU A 93 -12.14 -14.35 6.57
CA LEU A 93 -13.11 -13.29 6.38
C LEU A 93 -14.33 -13.89 5.66
N GLN A 94 -15.27 -14.42 6.44
CA GLN A 94 -16.61 -14.74 5.95
C GLN A 94 -17.32 -13.43 5.58
N ILE A 95 -17.09 -12.96 4.35
CA ILE A 95 -17.97 -12.00 3.72
C ILE A 95 -19.19 -12.81 3.28
N LYS A 96 -20.29 -12.67 4.01
CA LYS A 96 -21.58 -13.27 3.66
C LYS A 96 -22.07 -12.63 2.37
N ASP A 97 -22.06 -13.39 1.28
CA ASP A 97 -22.77 -13.03 0.06
C ASP A 97 -24.28 -13.10 0.33
N SER A 98 -24.90 -11.95 0.60
CA SER A 98 -26.34 -11.80 0.45
C SER A 98 -26.63 -11.27 -0.96
N LEU A 99 -26.77 -12.19 -1.92
CA LEU A 99 -27.35 -11.86 -3.23
C LEU A 99 -28.88 -11.75 -3.09
N PRO A 100 -29.52 -10.65 -3.53
CA PRO A 100 -30.97 -10.63 -3.64
C PRO A 100 -31.37 -11.40 -4.91
N SER A 101 -32.15 -12.46 -4.73
CA SER A 101 -32.84 -13.16 -5.80
C SER A 101 -33.75 -12.16 -6.52
N ARG A 102 -33.56 -11.95 -7.82
CA ARG A 102 -34.58 -11.38 -8.70
C ARG A 102 -35.10 -12.48 -9.63
N ARG A 103 -36.43 -12.50 -9.69
CA ARG A 103 -37.31 -13.44 -10.38
C ARG A 103 -37.03 -13.59 -11.86
#